data_AF-A0A958B8P9-F1
#
_entry.id   AF-A0A958B8P9-F1
#
_cell.length_a   1.000
_cell.length_b   1.000
_cell.length_c   1.000
_cell.angle_alpha   90.00
_cell.angle_beta   90.00
_cell.angle_gamma   90.00
#
_symmetry.space_group_name_H-M   'P 1'
#
loop_
_entity.id
_entity.type
_entity.pdbx_description
1 polymer ?
#
loop_
_entity_poly.entity_id
_entity_poly.type
_entity_poly.pdbx_seq_one_letter_code
_entity_poly.pdbx_strand_id
1 'polypeptide(L)'
;MTQHTGASYQSIAGKYAQIVDRQPANAYYERPAVLSLLPPLAKAAVLDAGCGSGWYAEYLTQQGAVVTSFDMNAEFVALTQARVGNRATVLQANLVEPLDFADDGTFDLIVASLVMHYLKDWQPTLREFYRVLKPTGKLVFSTHHPFMDWKIFEREDYFAVDLLDDEWANVGKVQFYRRPLTLMSHDLQAAGFVIERLLEPQPTQDHWQADPKQAARFNTHPWFLIIRAIKKGKG
;
A
#
# COMPACT_ATOMS: atom_id res chain seq x y z
N MET A 1 15.21 13.35 4.14
CA MET A 1 15.47 12.97 2.73
C MET A 1 15.73 11.47 2.64
N THR A 2 14.70 10.65 2.41
CA THR A 2 14.94 9.29 1.86
C THR A 2 14.86 9.41 0.33
N GLN A 3 15.96 9.91 -0.26
CA GLN A 3 16.13 10.16 -1.70
C GLN A 3 16.04 8.90 -2.58
N HIS A 4 15.92 7.70 -2.00
CA HIS A 4 16.15 6.45 -2.71
C HIS A 4 14.90 5.84 -3.37
N THR A 5 13.69 6.07 -2.85
CA THR A 5 12.49 5.37 -3.35
C THR A 5 11.79 6.08 -4.52
N GLY A 6 11.71 7.41 -4.47
CA GLY A 6 11.22 8.21 -5.61
C GLY A 6 12.08 8.04 -6.87
N ALA A 7 13.40 7.85 -6.72
CA ALA A 7 14.33 7.67 -7.82
C ALA A 7 14.15 6.34 -8.57
N SER A 8 13.76 5.26 -7.88
CA SER A 8 13.49 3.97 -8.52
C SER A 8 12.29 4.07 -9.45
N TYR A 9 11.15 4.55 -8.95
CA TYR A 9 9.90 4.60 -9.72
C TYR A 9 9.88 5.65 -10.81
N GLN A 10 10.61 6.76 -10.66
CA GLN A 10 10.70 7.80 -11.69
C GLN A 10 11.25 7.29 -13.02
N SER A 11 12.03 6.19 -13.02
CA SER A 11 12.59 5.58 -14.23
C SER A 11 11.75 4.42 -14.81
N ILE A 12 10.76 3.90 -14.06
CA ILE A 12 10.01 2.69 -14.42
C ILE A 12 8.49 2.87 -14.45
N ALA A 13 7.96 4.03 -14.04
CA ALA A 13 6.53 4.27 -13.86
C ALA A 13 5.68 3.88 -15.08
N GLY A 14 6.07 4.31 -16.29
CA GLY A 14 5.36 3.94 -17.52
C GLY A 14 5.30 2.43 -17.79
N LYS A 15 6.41 1.70 -17.58
CA LYS A 15 6.45 0.23 -17.76
C LYS A 15 5.63 -0.49 -16.69
N TYR A 16 5.75 -0.03 -15.44
CA TYR A 16 4.98 -0.55 -14.32
C TYR A 16 3.47 -0.38 -14.54
N ALA A 17 3.04 0.81 -14.96
CA ALA A 17 1.63 1.12 -15.19
C ALA A 17 0.99 0.27 -16.30
N GLN A 18 1.77 -0.18 -17.29
CA GLN A 18 1.28 -1.04 -18.36
C GLN A 18 0.91 -2.46 -17.90
N ILE A 19 1.52 -2.94 -16.81
CA ILE A 19 1.42 -4.34 -16.39
C ILE A 19 0.72 -4.55 -15.05
N VAL A 20 0.85 -3.61 -14.10
CA VAL A 20 0.43 -3.80 -12.70
C VAL A 20 -1.05 -4.14 -12.53
N ASP A 21 -1.91 -3.64 -13.42
CA ASP A 21 -3.34 -3.91 -13.38
C ASP A 21 -3.66 -5.39 -13.59
N ARG A 22 -2.82 -6.11 -14.35
CA ARG A 22 -3.01 -7.50 -14.79
C ARG A 22 -1.98 -8.47 -14.22
N GLN A 23 -0.94 -7.99 -13.56
CA GLN A 23 0.07 -8.81 -12.88
C GLN A 23 -0.63 -9.75 -11.89
N PRO A 24 -0.52 -11.09 -12.03
CA PRO A 24 -1.31 -12.02 -11.22
C PRO A 24 -1.12 -11.84 -9.70
N ALA A 25 0.10 -11.55 -9.25
CA ALA A 25 0.40 -11.26 -7.84
C ALA A 25 -0.38 -10.05 -7.30
N ASN A 26 -0.60 -9.02 -8.12
CA ASN A 26 -1.40 -7.86 -7.74
C ASN A 26 -2.89 -8.15 -7.95
N ALA A 27 -3.28 -8.55 -9.16
CA ALA A 27 -4.68 -8.62 -9.59
C ALA A 27 -5.49 -9.72 -8.90
N TYR A 28 -4.87 -10.86 -8.60
CA TYR A 28 -5.57 -12.07 -8.17
C TYR A 28 -5.10 -12.60 -6.80
N TYR A 29 -4.25 -11.85 -6.09
CA TYR A 29 -3.73 -12.25 -4.78
C TYR A 29 -3.76 -11.10 -3.79
N GLU A 30 -2.98 -10.04 -4.02
CA GLU A 30 -2.91 -8.88 -3.12
C GLU A 30 -4.20 -8.06 -3.11
N ARG A 31 -4.64 -7.62 -4.29
CA ARG A 31 -5.77 -6.70 -4.42
C ARG A 31 -7.08 -7.30 -3.92
N PRO A 32 -7.46 -8.55 -4.26
CA PRO A 32 -8.65 -9.17 -3.67
C PRO A 32 -8.61 -9.21 -2.14
N ALA A 33 -7.42 -9.41 -1.56
CA ALA A 33 -7.25 -9.44 -0.12
C ALA A 33 -7.40 -8.06 0.52
N VAL A 34 -6.82 -7.00 -0.06
CA VAL A 34 -7.06 -5.61 0.38
C VAL A 34 -8.54 -5.27 0.28
N LEU A 35 -9.18 -5.55 -0.86
CA LEU A 35 -10.60 -5.28 -1.10
C LEU A 35 -11.49 -5.99 -0.06
N SER A 36 -11.16 -7.21 0.33
CA SER A 36 -11.91 -7.97 1.34
C SER A 36 -11.92 -7.35 2.74
N LEU A 37 -10.97 -6.46 3.02
CA LEU A 37 -10.86 -5.77 4.32
C LEU A 37 -11.50 -4.38 4.30
N LEU A 38 -11.88 -3.85 3.14
CA LEU A 38 -12.45 -2.50 3.05
C LEU A 38 -13.81 -2.43 3.76
N PRO A 39 -14.10 -1.34 4.51
CA PRO A 39 -15.44 -1.05 4.99
C PRO A 39 -16.37 -0.63 3.83
N PRO A 40 -17.68 -0.45 4.08
CA PRO A 40 -18.58 0.16 3.10
C PRO A 40 -18.05 1.51 2.58
N LEU A 41 -18.11 1.70 1.26
CA LEU A 41 -17.45 2.83 0.57
C LEU A 41 -18.42 3.94 0.13
N ALA A 42 -19.72 3.65 0.03
CA ALA A 42 -20.69 4.60 -0.48
C ALA A 42 -20.68 5.90 0.37
N LYS A 43 -20.33 7.02 -0.27
CA LYS A 43 -20.17 8.36 0.32
C LYS A 43 -19.07 8.48 1.38
N ALA A 44 -18.24 7.46 1.58
CA ALA A 44 -17.11 7.53 2.50
C ALA A 44 -16.03 8.47 1.94
N ALA A 45 -15.43 9.29 2.78
CA ALA A 45 -14.23 10.04 2.42
C ALA A 45 -13.02 9.11 2.49
N VAL A 46 -12.37 8.85 1.36
CA VAL A 46 -11.27 7.87 1.25
C VAL A 46 -10.00 8.55 0.76
N LEU A 47 -8.90 8.30 1.46
CA LEU A 47 -7.55 8.65 1.02
C LEU A 47 -6.87 7.43 0.38
N ASP A 48 -6.50 7.54 -0.88
CA ASP A 48 -5.65 6.60 -1.60
C ASP A 48 -4.20 7.09 -1.56
N ALA A 49 -3.41 6.47 -0.68
CA ALA A 49 -2.07 6.91 -0.31
C ALA A 49 -1.00 6.10 -1.07
N GLY A 50 -0.33 6.73 -2.04
CA GLY A 50 0.59 6.05 -2.98
C GLY A 50 -0.16 5.46 -4.16
N CYS A 51 -0.78 6.32 -4.97
CA CYS A 51 -1.80 5.90 -5.93
C CYS A 51 -1.29 5.16 -7.18
N GLY A 52 0.00 5.28 -7.51
CA GLY A 52 0.60 4.58 -8.64
C GLY A 52 -0.14 4.84 -9.97
N SER A 53 -0.58 3.78 -10.65
CA SER A 53 -1.32 3.89 -11.92
C SER A 53 -2.80 4.26 -11.77
N GLY A 54 -3.28 4.46 -10.53
CA GLY A 54 -4.62 4.93 -10.22
C GLY A 54 -5.70 3.85 -10.12
N TRP A 55 -5.32 2.57 -10.06
CA TRP A 55 -6.29 1.46 -9.99
C TRP A 55 -7.23 1.58 -8.79
N TYR A 56 -6.68 1.83 -7.59
CA TYR A 56 -7.49 1.99 -6.38
C TYR A 56 -8.35 3.25 -6.43
N ALA A 57 -7.81 4.39 -6.86
CA ALA A 57 -8.61 5.62 -7.05
C ALA A 57 -9.83 5.38 -7.97
N GLU A 58 -9.64 4.68 -9.09
CA GLU A 58 -10.73 4.31 -9.99
C GLU A 58 -11.75 3.38 -9.33
N TYR A 59 -11.29 2.30 -8.71
CA TYR A 59 -12.18 1.35 -8.03
C TYR A 59 -13.00 2.05 -6.93
N LEU A 60 -12.34 2.82 -6.07
CA LEU A 60 -12.98 3.51 -4.94
C LEU A 60 -14.05 4.51 -5.42
N THR A 61 -13.76 5.29 -6.47
CA THR A 61 -14.76 6.20 -7.06
C THR A 61 -15.95 5.45 -7.68
N GLN A 62 -15.72 4.31 -8.34
CA GLN A 62 -16.79 3.46 -8.87
C GLN A 62 -17.68 2.87 -7.77
N GLN A 63 -17.14 2.65 -6.56
CA GLN A 63 -17.92 2.23 -5.38
C GLN A 63 -18.65 3.40 -4.68
N GLY A 64 -18.58 4.61 -5.22
CA GLY A 64 -19.27 5.79 -4.71
C GLY A 64 -18.58 6.50 -3.55
N ALA A 65 -17.28 6.24 -3.33
CA ALA A 65 -16.47 6.99 -2.36
C ALA A 65 -16.14 8.40 -2.87
N VAL A 66 -15.90 9.32 -1.94
CA VAL A 66 -15.30 10.64 -2.21
C VAL A 66 -13.78 10.49 -2.04
N VAL A 67 -13.06 10.43 -3.16
CA VAL A 67 -11.65 10.00 -3.16
C VAL A 67 -10.71 11.20 -3.27
N THR A 68 -9.75 11.26 -2.33
CA THR A 68 -8.50 12.01 -2.48
C THR A 68 -7.38 11.00 -2.68
N SER A 69 -6.52 11.20 -3.66
CA SER A 69 -5.48 10.27 -4.06
C SER A 69 -4.17 11.04 -4.23
N PHE A 70 -3.04 10.46 -3.83
CA PHE A 70 -1.76 11.12 -4.03
C PHE A 70 -0.59 10.15 -4.24
N ASP A 71 0.43 10.65 -4.92
CA ASP A 71 1.72 9.98 -5.09
C ASP A 71 2.84 11.03 -5.12
N MET A 72 4.07 10.63 -4.81
CA MET A 72 5.22 11.54 -4.90
C MET A 72 5.69 11.69 -6.35
N ASN A 73 5.43 10.68 -7.19
CA ASN A 73 5.84 10.65 -8.59
C ASN A 73 4.82 11.36 -9.48
N ALA A 74 5.23 12.46 -10.11
CA ALA A 74 4.39 13.26 -11.00
C ALA A 74 3.82 12.46 -12.19
N GLU A 75 4.52 11.43 -12.68
CA GLU A 75 4.01 10.58 -13.77
C GLU A 75 2.82 9.73 -13.29
N PHE A 76 2.89 9.18 -12.08
CA PHE A 76 1.77 8.44 -11.47
C PHE A 76 0.58 9.34 -11.16
N VAL A 77 0.83 10.57 -10.72
CA VAL A 77 -0.21 11.59 -10.55
C VAL A 77 -0.92 11.84 -11.89
N ALA A 78 -0.17 12.07 -12.98
CA ALA A 78 -0.74 12.30 -14.30
C ALA A 78 -1.54 11.09 -14.84
N LEU A 79 -1.02 9.87 -14.67
CA LEU A 79 -1.71 8.62 -15.06
C LEU A 79 -3.01 8.43 -14.27
N THR A 80 -2.97 8.68 -12.96
CA THR A 80 -4.15 8.59 -12.10
C THR A 80 -5.20 9.62 -12.48
N GLN A 81 -4.79 10.89 -12.73
CA GLN A 81 -5.68 11.95 -13.22
C GLN A 81 -6.33 11.56 -14.54
N ALA A 82 -5.58 11.02 -15.50
CA ALA A 82 -6.11 10.58 -16.79
C ALA A 82 -7.13 9.45 -16.64
N ARG A 83 -6.91 8.52 -15.69
CA ARG A 83 -7.81 7.40 -15.41
C ARG A 83 -9.11 7.84 -14.74
N VAL A 84 -9.03 8.68 -13.71
CA VAL A 84 -10.20 9.02 -12.87
C VAL A 84 -10.95 10.27 -13.36
N GLY A 85 -10.30 11.13 -14.15
CA GLY A 85 -10.88 12.41 -14.58
C GLY A 85 -11.26 13.27 -13.37
N ASN A 86 -12.48 13.83 -13.38
CA ASN A 86 -13.00 14.66 -12.29
C ASN A 86 -13.64 13.86 -11.14
N ARG A 87 -13.54 12.52 -11.14
CA ARG A 87 -14.18 11.67 -10.12
C ARG A 87 -13.42 11.66 -8.78
N ALA A 88 -12.15 12.07 -8.77
CA ALA A 88 -11.31 12.13 -7.58
C ALA A 88 -10.42 13.37 -7.60
N THR A 89 -10.00 13.82 -6.42
CA THR A 89 -8.89 14.77 -6.27
C THR A 89 -7.58 14.01 -6.31
N VAL A 90 -6.66 14.39 -7.19
CA VAL A 90 -5.35 13.73 -7.33
C VAL A 90 -4.23 14.74 -7.16
N LEU A 91 -3.36 14.52 -6.17
CA LEU A 91 -2.33 15.45 -5.74
C LEU A 91 -0.94 14.84 -5.86
N GLN A 92 0.07 15.68 -6.03
CA GLN A 92 1.46 15.27 -5.83
C GLN A 92 1.85 15.58 -4.38
N ALA A 93 2.16 14.56 -3.59
CA ALA A 93 2.55 14.69 -2.19
C ALA A 93 3.43 13.52 -1.74
N ASN A 94 4.15 13.69 -0.63
CA ASN A 94 5.10 12.70 -0.13
C ASN A 94 4.63 12.12 1.22
N LEU A 95 4.60 10.79 1.33
CA LEU A 95 4.13 10.10 2.54
C LEU A 95 4.90 10.44 3.82
N VAL A 96 6.16 10.88 3.70
CA VAL A 96 7.00 11.23 4.86
C VAL A 96 6.92 12.71 5.23
N GLU A 97 6.12 13.49 4.51
CA GLU A 97 5.87 14.91 4.77
C GLU A 97 4.46 15.11 5.37
N PRO A 98 4.20 16.25 6.04
CA PRO A 98 2.86 16.58 6.51
C PRO A 98 1.83 16.59 5.37
N LEU A 99 0.64 16.03 5.62
CA LEU A 99 -0.47 16.02 4.69
C LEU A 99 -1.30 17.30 4.84
N ASP A 100 -0.67 18.45 4.54
CA ASP A 100 -1.26 19.80 4.74
C ASP A 100 -2.50 20.08 3.88
N PHE A 101 -2.78 19.22 2.89
CA PHE A 101 -4.01 19.26 2.10
C PHE A 101 -5.24 18.70 2.85
N ALA A 102 -5.06 18.13 4.04
CA ALA A 102 -6.12 17.50 4.82
C ALA A 102 -6.11 17.95 6.29
N ASP A 103 -7.29 18.34 6.76
CA ASP A 103 -7.54 18.65 8.16
C ASP A 103 -7.62 17.37 9.00
N ASP A 104 -7.51 17.53 10.32
CA ASP A 104 -7.68 16.46 11.29
C ASP A 104 -9.06 15.80 11.13
N GLY A 105 -9.10 14.47 11.13
CA GLY A 105 -10.38 13.75 11.07
C GLY A 105 -11.16 13.91 9.77
N THR A 106 -10.48 14.09 8.64
CA THR A 106 -11.11 14.22 7.31
C THR A 106 -11.60 12.89 6.76
N PHE A 107 -10.83 11.81 6.88
CA PHE A 107 -11.08 10.57 6.13
C PHE A 107 -11.75 9.47 6.97
N ASP A 108 -12.72 8.78 6.39
CA ASP A 108 -13.32 7.56 6.94
C ASP A 108 -12.40 6.34 6.74
N LEU A 109 -11.61 6.35 5.67
CA LEU A 109 -10.71 5.27 5.29
C LEU A 109 -9.44 5.81 4.65
N ILE A 110 -8.30 5.21 4.99
CA ILE A 110 -7.05 5.32 4.23
C ILE A 110 -6.75 3.96 3.62
N VAL A 111 -6.47 3.91 2.32
CA VAL A 111 -5.92 2.75 1.61
C VAL A 111 -4.47 3.07 1.23
N ALA A 112 -3.53 2.25 1.67
CA ALA A 112 -2.10 2.39 1.34
C ALA A 112 -1.56 1.06 0.78
N SER A 113 -1.83 0.82 -0.50
CA SER A 113 -1.51 -0.46 -1.14
C SER A 113 -0.04 -0.52 -1.54
N LEU A 114 0.69 -1.53 -1.05
CA LEU A 114 2.07 -1.83 -1.43
C LEU A 114 3.00 -0.60 -1.45
N VAL A 115 2.84 0.30 -0.48
CA VAL A 115 3.64 1.53 -0.41
C VAL A 115 4.48 1.64 0.86
N MET A 116 4.03 1.01 1.96
CA MET A 116 4.66 1.18 3.27
C MET A 116 6.10 0.64 3.32
N HIS A 117 6.44 -0.41 2.57
CA HIS A 117 7.81 -0.94 2.49
C HIS A 117 8.79 0.00 1.78
N TYR A 118 8.34 1.04 1.09
CA TYR A 118 9.25 2.08 0.58
C TYR A 118 9.71 3.06 1.67
N LEU A 119 9.11 3.00 2.86
CA LEU A 119 9.40 3.90 3.95
C LEU A 119 10.37 3.23 4.93
N LYS A 120 11.53 3.87 5.15
CA LYS A 120 12.49 3.44 6.18
C LYS A 120 11.88 3.53 7.58
N ASP A 121 11.28 4.68 7.86
CA ASP A 121 10.59 4.98 9.11
C ASP A 121 9.09 5.18 8.82
N TRP A 122 8.25 4.35 9.44
CA TRP A 122 6.80 4.43 9.30
C TRP A 122 6.19 5.49 10.21
N GLN A 123 6.90 5.95 11.23
CA GLN A 123 6.33 6.79 12.29
C GLN A 123 5.78 8.14 11.79
N PRO A 124 6.47 8.91 10.92
CA PRO A 124 5.91 10.16 10.39
C PRO A 124 4.60 9.93 9.63
N THR A 125 4.59 8.95 8.73
CA THR A 125 3.43 8.60 7.90
C THR A 125 2.26 8.09 8.74
N LEU A 126 2.52 7.18 9.68
CA LEU A 126 1.47 6.63 10.55
C LEU A 126 0.87 7.71 11.46
N ARG A 127 1.67 8.68 11.96
CA ARG A 127 1.13 9.80 12.73
C ARG A 127 0.24 10.69 11.88
N GLU A 128 0.62 10.99 10.64
CA GLU A 128 -0.24 11.77 9.74
C GLU A 128 -1.51 11.00 9.38
N PHE A 129 -1.41 9.70 9.07
CA PHE A 129 -2.58 8.85 8.86
C PHE A 129 -3.49 8.83 10.08
N TYR A 130 -2.93 8.75 11.29
CA TYR A 130 -3.70 8.86 12.51
C TYR A 130 -4.37 10.24 12.60
N ARG A 131 -3.67 11.33 12.34
CA ARG A 131 -4.21 12.69 12.42
C ARG A 131 -5.41 12.88 11.49
N VAL A 132 -5.26 12.55 10.21
CA VAL A 132 -6.28 12.82 9.17
C VAL A 132 -7.43 11.80 9.18
N LEU A 133 -7.29 10.64 9.82
CA LEU A 133 -8.40 9.71 10.00
C LEU A 133 -9.43 10.24 11.01
N LYS A 134 -10.72 10.02 10.74
CA LYS A 134 -11.80 10.21 11.72
C LYS A 134 -11.60 9.31 12.94
N PRO A 135 -12.21 9.61 14.10
CA PRO A 135 -12.15 8.76 15.29
C PRO A 135 -12.54 7.29 15.03
N THR A 136 -13.54 7.06 14.17
CA THR A 136 -14.01 5.72 13.76
C THR A 136 -13.38 5.24 12.45
N GLY A 137 -12.43 5.99 11.91
CA GLY A 137 -11.82 5.73 10.62
C GLY A 137 -10.90 4.52 10.64
N LYS A 138 -10.68 3.94 9.46
CA LYS A 138 -9.87 2.72 9.29
C LYS A 138 -8.67 2.99 8.39
N LEU A 139 -7.54 2.39 8.73
CA LEU A 139 -6.39 2.27 7.84
C LEU A 139 -6.37 0.85 7.29
N VAL A 140 -6.31 0.69 5.97
CA VAL A 140 -6.04 -0.59 5.30
C VAL A 140 -4.78 -0.41 4.48
N PHE A 141 -3.77 -1.25 4.70
CA PHE A 141 -2.55 -1.22 3.90
C PHE A 141 -2.07 -2.62 3.60
N SER A 142 -1.33 -2.76 2.51
CA SER A 142 -0.61 -3.97 2.14
C SER A 142 0.88 -3.70 2.04
N THR A 143 1.68 -4.72 2.33
CA THR A 143 3.13 -4.65 2.23
C THR A 143 3.72 -6.02 1.92
N HIS A 144 4.99 -6.08 1.54
CA HIS A 144 5.72 -7.34 1.46
C HIS A 144 5.73 -8.06 2.79
N HIS A 145 5.64 -9.39 2.74
CA HIS A 145 5.63 -10.20 3.93
C HIS A 145 7.04 -10.27 4.55
N PRO A 146 7.21 -9.94 5.85
CA PRO A 146 8.54 -9.76 6.45
C PRO A 146 9.39 -11.02 6.49
N PHE A 147 8.75 -12.20 6.56
CA PHE A 147 9.43 -13.49 6.49
C PHE A 147 9.89 -13.85 5.08
N MET A 148 9.11 -13.50 4.05
CA MET A 148 9.46 -13.85 2.69
C MET A 148 10.62 -13.01 2.18
N ASP A 149 10.64 -11.71 2.46
CA ASP A 149 11.79 -10.88 2.12
C ASP A 149 13.06 -11.35 2.85
N TRP A 150 12.95 -11.71 4.14
CA TRP A 150 14.09 -12.29 4.88
C TRP A 150 14.62 -13.57 4.22
N LYS A 151 13.72 -14.49 3.85
CA LYS A 151 14.06 -15.78 3.24
C LYS A 151 14.62 -15.64 1.82
N ILE A 152 14.00 -14.83 0.97
CA ILE A 152 14.35 -14.69 -0.45
C ILE A 152 15.68 -13.96 -0.62
N PHE A 153 15.93 -12.95 0.21
CA PHE A 153 17.16 -12.15 0.15
C PHE A 153 18.24 -12.65 1.12
N GLU A 154 18.06 -13.85 1.68
CA GLU A 154 19.05 -14.57 2.50
C GLU A 154 19.69 -13.70 3.60
N ARG A 155 18.86 -12.90 4.29
CA ARG A 155 19.34 -12.01 5.36
C ARG A 155 19.64 -12.80 6.63
N GLU A 156 20.71 -12.44 7.33
CA GLU A 156 21.09 -13.11 8.58
C GLU A 156 20.15 -12.71 9.73
N ASP A 157 19.97 -11.41 9.95
CA ASP A 157 19.20 -10.88 11.08
C ASP A 157 17.72 -10.62 10.69
N TYR A 158 16.82 -11.49 11.14
CA TYR A 158 15.38 -11.25 10.97
C TYR A 158 14.91 -9.99 11.69
N PHE A 159 15.58 -9.47 12.71
CA PHE A 159 15.10 -8.30 13.45
C PHE A 159 15.58 -6.96 12.88
N ALA A 160 16.49 -6.97 11.89
CA ALA A 160 16.99 -5.77 11.22
C ALA A 160 15.97 -5.09 10.30
N VAL A 161 16.18 -3.79 10.07
CA VAL A 161 15.52 -3.04 8.99
C VAL A 161 16.55 -2.86 7.87
N ASP A 162 16.35 -3.57 6.77
CA ASP A 162 17.32 -3.67 5.67
C ASP A 162 16.79 -2.98 4.42
N LEU A 163 17.65 -2.25 3.72
CA LEU A 163 17.38 -1.86 2.33
C LEU A 163 17.71 -3.04 1.42
N LEU A 164 16.74 -3.46 0.63
CA LEU A 164 16.86 -4.53 -0.34
C LEU A 164 16.84 -3.96 -1.75
N ASP A 165 17.67 -4.54 -2.63
CA ASP A 165 17.70 -4.28 -4.05
C ASP A 165 17.09 -5.47 -4.79
N ASP A 166 16.08 -5.20 -5.62
CA ASP A 166 15.41 -6.20 -6.45
C ASP A 166 15.42 -5.74 -7.92
N GLU A 167 15.35 -6.71 -8.84
CA GLU A 167 15.29 -6.45 -10.27
C GLU A 167 14.06 -7.13 -10.88
N TRP A 168 13.07 -6.30 -11.21
CA TRP A 168 11.82 -6.79 -11.76
C TRP A 168 11.94 -6.93 -13.27
N ALA A 169 11.75 -8.16 -13.74
CA ALA A 169 11.81 -8.49 -15.15
C ALA A 169 10.94 -7.53 -15.99
N ASN A 170 11.55 -6.91 -17.00
CA ASN A 170 10.93 -5.95 -17.92
C ASN A 170 10.46 -4.61 -17.30
N VAL A 171 10.73 -4.37 -16.02
CA VAL A 171 10.41 -3.10 -15.34
C VAL A 171 11.72 -2.36 -15.05
N GLY A 172 12.56 -2.90 -14.17
CA GLY A 172 13.83 -2.32 -13.77
C GLY A 172 14.16 -2.59 -12.30
N LYS A 173 15.16 -1.87 -11.78
CA LYS A 173 15.62 -2.01 -10.39
C LYS A 173 14.71 -1.27 -9.41
N VAL A 174 14.37 -1.95 -8.32
CA VAL A 174 13.54 -1.43 -7.25
C VAL A 174 14.24 -1.60 -5.92
N GLN A 175 14.12 -0.59 -5.06
CA GLN A 175 14.63 -0.63 -3.70
C GLN A 175 13.48 -0.50 -2.71
N PHE A 176 13.48 -1.35 -1.68
CA PHE A 176 12.50 -1.30 -0.61
C PHE A 176 13.11 -1.73 0.72
N TYR A 177 12.49 -1.29 1.81
CA TYR A 177 12.87 -1.66 3.16
C TYR A 177 12.10 -2.88 3.62
N ARG A 178 12.87 -3.88 4.03
CA ARG A 178 12.38 -5.03 4.79
C ARG A 178 12.47 -4.71 6.28
N ARG A 179 11.49 -5.20 7.05
CA ARG A 179 11.43 -5.00 8.52
C ARG A 179 10.71 -6.18 9.19
N PRO A 180 11.00 -6.52 10.45
CA PRO A 180 10.34 -7.61 11.14
C PRO A 180 8.87 -7.30 11.46
N LEU A 181 8.06 -8.35 11.61
CA LEU A 181 6.65 -8.22 12.01
C LEU A 181 6.49 -7.51 13.36
N THR A 182 7.39 -7.76 14.32
CA THR A 182 7.34 -7.11 15.64
C THR A 182 7.54 -5.59 15.57
N LEU A 183 8.29 -5.08 14.59
CA LEU A 183 8.47 -3.65 14.41
C LEU A 183 7.27 -3.05 13.68
N MET A 184 6.67 -3.77 12.72
CA MET A 184 5.42 -3.35 12.09
C MET A 184 4.29 -3.16 13.13
N SER A 185 4.12 -4.12 14.04
CA SER A 185 3.09 -4.04 15.08
C SER A 185 3.40 -2.97 16.13
N HIS A 186 4.66 -2.86 16.55
CA HIS A 186 5.12 -1.78 17.43
C HIS A 186 4.85 -0.41 16.81
N ASP A 187 5.16 -0.23 15.52
CA ASP A 187 5.04 1.08 14.89
C ASP A 187 3.60 1.55 14.78
N LEU A 188 2.68 0.63 14.46
CA LEU A 188 1.24 0.89 14.51
C LEU A 188 0.78 1.27 15.92
N GLN A 189 1.19 0.50 16.93
CA GLN A 189 0.85 0.78 18.33
C GLN A 189 1.34 2.15 18.79
N ALA A 190 2.60 2.48 18.49
CA ALA A 190 3.23 3.74 18.88
C ALA A 190 2.54 4.95 18.24
N ALA A 191 2.03 4.80 17.01
CA ALA A 191 1.23 5.81 16.33
C ALA A 191 -0.24 5.88 16.82
N GLY A 192 -0.63 5.02 17.78
CA GLY A 192 -1.97 5.01 18.36
C GLY A 192 -2.98 4.11 17.65
N PHE A 193 -2.53 3.22 16.76
CA PHE A 193 -3.39 2.24 16.11
C PHE A 193 -3.47 0.91 16.89
N VAL A 194 -4.54 0.18 16.64
CA VAL A 194 -4.73 -1.22 17.00
C VAL A 194 -4.93 -2.01 15.71
N ILE A 195 -4.24 -3.15 15.58
CA ILE A 195 -4.46 -4.08 14.48
C ILE A 195 -5.83 -4.75 14.70
N GLU A 196 -6.80 -4.42 13.87
CA GLU A 196 -8.13 -5.04 13.90
C GLU A 196 -8.12 -6.36 13.14
N ARG A 197 -7.41 -6.40 12.00
CA ARG A 197 -7.22 -7.61 11.21
C ARG A 197 -5.83 -7.65 10.61
N LEU A 198 -5.25 -8.84 10.62
CA LEU A 198 -4.07 -9.22 9.86
C LEU A 198 -4.50 -10.34 8.91
N LEU A 199 -4.13 -10.24 7.64
CA LEU A 199 -4.49 -11.18 6.59
C LEU A 199 -3.25 -11.52 5.75
N GLU A 200 -2.92 -12.80 5.72
CA GLU A 200 -2.00 -13.39 4.75
C GLU A 200 -2.84 -14.01 3.63
N PRO A 201 -2.74 -13.52 2.38
CA PRO A 201 -3.63 -13.93 1.31
C PRO A 201 -3.34 -15.34 0.80
N GLN A 202 -4.38 -15.96 0.24
CA GLN A 202 -4.29 -17.17 -0.58
C GLN A 202 -4.62 -16.82 -2.04
N PRO A 203 -4.03 -17.52 -3.03
CA PRO A 203 -4.36 -17.34 -4.44
C PRO A 203 -5.84 -17.55 -4.71
N THR A 204 -6.47 -16.64 -5.44
CA THR A 204 -7.85 -16.85 -5.91
C THR A 204 -7.89 -17.93 -7.00
N GLN A 205 -9.09 -18.40 -7.33
CA GLN A 205 -9.27 -19.30 -8.46
C GLN A 205 -8.75 -18.70 -9.78
N ASP A 206 -8.94 -17.40 -9.99
CA ASP A 206 -8.44 -16.69 -11.18
C ASP A 206 -6.90 -16.64 -11.20
N HIS A 207 -6.24 -16.56 -10.03
CA HIS A 207 -4.78 -16.67 -9.96
C HIS A 207 -4.31 -18.04 -10.45
N TRP A 208 -4.96 -19.11 -9.97
CA TRP A 208 -4.65 -20.48 -10.41
C TRP A 208 -4.87 -20.69 -11.91
N GLN A 209 -5.83 -20.00 -12.51
CA GLN A 209 -6.06 -20.05 -13.96
C GLN A 209 -5.03 -19.23 -14.74
N ALA A 210 -4.71 -18.03 -14.27
CA ALA A 210 -3.81 -17.09 -14.95
C ALA A 210 -2.33 -17.50 -14.87
N ASP A 211 -1.88 -17.96 -13.69
CA ASP A 211 -0.52 -18.42 -13.47
C ASP A 211 -0.48 -19.54 -12.40
N PRO A 212 -0.74 -20.80 -12.79
CA PRO A 212 -0.77 -21.92 -11.85
C PRO A 212 0.55 -22.13 -11.10
N LYS A 213 1.69 -21.80 -11.73
CA LYS A 213 3.01 -21.97 -11.13
C LYS A 213 3.25 -20.96 -10.03
N GLN A 214 2.94 -19.68 -10.27
CA GLN A 214 3.02 -18.64 -9.26
C GLN A 214 1.99 -18.88 -8.15
N ALA A 215 0.75 -19.25 -8.50
CA ALA A 215 -0.28 -19.59 -7.53
C ALA A 215 0.15 -20.73 -6.60
N ALA A 216 0.71 -21.83 -7.12
CA ALA A 216 1.23 -22.92 -6.28
C ALA A 216 2.31 -22.45 -5.28
N ARG A 217 3.19 -21.55 -5.72
CA ARG A 217 4.21 -20.95 -4.85
C ARG A 217 3.58 -20.07 -3.77
N PHE A 218 2.61 -19.23 -4.15
CA PHE A 218 1.93 -18.29 -3.26
C PHE A 218 0.95 -18.98 -2.31
N ASN A 219 0.48 -20.18 -2.66
CA ASN A 219 -0.37 -21.01 -1.81
C ASN A 219 0.38 -21.61 -0.61
N THR A 220 1.71 -21.69 -0.69
CA THR A 220 2.55 -22.31 0.36
C THR A 220 3.50 -21.31 1.03
N HIS A 221 3.54 -20.07 0.53
CA HIS A 221 4.44 -19.02 1.00
C HIS A 221 3.67 -17.70 1.00
N PRO A 222 3.53 -16.98 2.13
CA PRO A 222 2.78 -15.74 2.19
C PRO A 222 3.62 -14.58 1.62
N TRP A 223 3.31 -14.09 0.43
CA TRP A 223 4.14 -13.05 -0.23
C TRP A 223 3.84 -11.64 0.25
N PHE A 224 2.60 -11.40 0.66
CA PHE A 224 2.15 -10.10 1.15
C PHE A 224 1.49 -10.24 2.51
N LEU A 225 1.45 -9.11 3.22
CA LEU A 225 0.73 -8.95 4.47
C LEU A 225 -0.24 -7.78 4.31
N ILE A 226 -1.52 -8.03 4.59
CA ILE A 226 -2.54 -6.98 4.59
C ILE A 226 -2.97 -6.74 6.04
N ILE A 227 -2.96 -5.47 6.44
CA ILE A 227 -3.36 -5.05 7.78
C ILE A 227 -4.50 -4.07 7.66
N ARG A 228 -5.55 -4.32 8.44
CA ARG A 228 -6.57 -3.33 8.78
C ARG A 228 -6.36 -2.89 10.22
N ALA A 229 -6.17 -1.60 10.40
CA ALA A 229 -5.95 -0.97 11.68
C ALA A 229 -7.03 0.08 11.98
N ILE A 230 -7.33 0.25 13.26
CA ILE A 230 -8.25 1.25 13.79
C ILE A 230 -7.55 2.12 14.82
N LYS A 231 -8.04 3.33 15.05
CA LYS A 231 -7.55 4.14 16.16
C LYS A 231 -7.83 3.42 17.48
N LYS A 232 -6.84 3.40 18.39
CA LYS A 232 -7.07 3.03 19.78
C LYS A 232 -8.06 4.03 20.35
N GLY A 233 -9.23 3.55 20.76
CA GLY A 233 -10.21 4.39 21.46
C GLY A 233 -9.54 5.07 22.66
N LYS A 234 -9.83 6.36 22.87
CA LYS A 234 -9.47 7.01 24.13
C LYS A 234 -10.34 6.34 25.20
N GLY A 235 -9.73 5.45 25.98
CA GLY A 235 -10.36 4.86 27.16
C GLY A 235 -10.65 5.92 28.22
#